data_AF-A0A7G7W6I0-F1
#
_entry.id   AF-A0A7G7W6I0-F1
#
_cell.length_a   1.000
_cell.length_b   1.000
_cell.length_c   1.000
_cell.angle_alpha   90.00
_cell.angle_beta   90.00
_cell.angle_gamma   90.00
#
_symmetry.space_group_name_H-M   'P 1'
#
loop_
_entity.id
_entity.type
_entity.pdbx_description
1 polymer ?
#
loop_
_entity_poly.entity_id
_entity_poly.type
_entity_poly.pdbx_seq_one_letter_code
_entity_poly.pdbx_strand_id
1 'polypeptide(L)'
;MRFLRPHILLLVLLISSIGACSKKTVSFNSRSEPALATLTTDTLTTSRDTTKAPSLLAKKAVLTKEEEKAAKDKEKLAQRQAKKKKKNIFLGERIKKGFTKSGPKGKNQVLEVFYYLKTFEQPGAYSTTVYYFNPRKRKIFRANTELNPATDKVLHGPYKKMQGGKVVETGYFAKGTKHLRWEKFNKDNVLLSKLHYEMGFPRDANVTYYDAAQKLVKEVVPYVNGKLEGDYVRYQENGQRDWDGSFENGKRVGEWTKYWGFRNRRHYVYEYGASGYDPEVTEPILVKEYNRNGVLVFEKDKFDKRDAVTDRPGTTRPGTRRN
;
A
#
# COMPACT_ATOMS: atom_id res chain seq x y z
N MET A 1 37.67 -22.18 65.10
CA MET A 1 36.67 -21.87 66.14
C MET A 1 35.29 -21.88 65.49
N ARG A 2 34.45 -22.83 65.92
CA ARG A 2 33.03 -23.00 65.56
C ARG A 2 32.18 -21.98 66.32
N PHE A 3 31.05 -21.55 65.77
CA PHE A 3 29.71 -21.48 66.40
C PHE A 3 28.70 -21.16 65.28
N LEU A 4 27.95 -22.13 64.76
CA LEU A 4 26.65 -22.69 65.21
C LEU A 4 25.46 -21.71 65.26
N ARG A 5 24.38 -22.13 64.59
CA ARG A 5 23.03 -21.54 64.42
C ARG A 5 22.25 -21.42 65.75
N PRO A 6 21.06 -20.77 65.79
CA PRO A 6 19.78 -21.45 65.47
C PRO A 6 18.74 -20.52 64.76
N HIS A 7 18.01 -20.93 63.72
CA HIS A 7 16.70 -21.61 63.74
C HIS A 7 15.72 -21.14 64.83
N ILE A 8 14.79 -20.25 64.47
CA ILE A 8 13.49 -20.12 65.12
C ILE A 8 12.39 -20.30 64.07
N LEU A 9 11.52 -21.25 64.39
CA LEU A 9 10.29 -21.70 63.75
C LEU A 9 9.09 -21.01 64.44
N LEU A 10 7.89 -21.10 63.83
CA LEU A 10 6.53 -20.74 64.32
C LEU A 10 6.10 -19.27 64.07
N LEU A 11 4.88 -18.93 63.64
CA LEU A 11 3.62 -19.64 63.39
C LEU A 11 2.71 -18.77 62.48
N VAL A 12 2.08 -19.44 61.52
CA VAL A 12 0.80 -19.20 60.81
C VAL A 12 -0.06 -17.98 61.21
N LEU A 13 -0.48 -17.19 60.21
CA LEU A 13 -1.85 -16.64 60.15
C LEU A 13 -2.35 -16.56 58.69
N LEU A 14 -3.39 -17.36 58.41
CA LEU A 14 -4.19 -17.39 57.19
C LEU A 14 -4.90 -16.05 56.99
N ILE A 15 -4.76 -15.41 55.82
CA ILE A 15 -5.86 -14.67 55.19
C ILE A 15 -5.89 -14.99 53.69
N SER A 16 -6.98 -15.64 53.32
CA SER A 16 -7.49 -15.95 52.00
C SER A 16 -7.67 -14.73 51.11
N SER A 17 -7.15 -14.79 49.88
CA SER A 17 -7.76 -14.12 48.72
C SER A 17 -7.46 -14.91 47.45
N ILE A 18 -8.52 -15.54 46.94
CA ILE A 18 -8.55 -16.29 45.69
C ILE A 18 -8.47 -15.27 44.56
N GLY A 19 -7.30 -15.09 43.96
CA GLY A 19 -7.11 -14.35 42.72
C GLY A 19 -7.56 -15.22 41.54
N ALA A 20 -8.85 -15.20 41.26
CA ALA A 20 -9.47 -15.96 40.18
C ALA A 20 -8.90 -15.55 38.80
N CYS A 21 -8.49 -16.55 38.03
CA CYS A 21 -8.20 -16.43 36.61
C CYS A 21 -9.44 -15.93 35.85
N SER A 22 -9.41 -14.70 35.34
CA SER A 22 -10.40 -14.24 34.35
C SER A 22 -10.00 -14.78 32.97
N LYS A 23 -10.48 -15.98 32.65
CA LYS A 23 -10.64 -16.40 31.25
C LYS A 23 -11.80 -15.58 30.69
N LYS A 24 -11.54 -14.70 29.72
CA LYS A 24 -12.60 -14.06 28.94
C LYS A 24 -13.32 -15.12 28.11
N THR A 25 -14.37 -15.70 28.69
CA THR A 25 -15.39 -16.43 27.95
C THR A 25 -16.29 -15.41 27.27
N VAL A 26 -16.29 -15.40 25.94
CA VAL A 26 -17.33 -14.71 25.16
C VAL A 26 -18.63 -15.47 25.39
N SER A 27 -19.51 -14.92 26.23
CA SER A 27 -20.86 -15.46 26.41
C SER A 27 -21.75 -14.92 25.31
N PHE A 28 -22.21 -15.82 24.44
CA PHE A 28 -23.26 -15.54 23.49
C PHE A 28 -24.61 -15.67 24.20
N ASN A 29 -24.95 -14.68 25.03
CA ASN A 29 -26.29 -14.57 25.59
C ASN A 29 -27.18 -13.82 24.58
N SER A 30 -27.80 -14.58 23.68
CA SER A 30 -29.00 -14.12 22.98
C SER A 30 -30.16 -14.08 23.98
N ARG A 31 -30.27 -12.99 24.73
CA ARG A 31 -31.53 -12.62 25.39
C ARG A 31 -32.23 -11.66 24.45
N SER A 32 -33.32 -12.12 23.84
CA SER A 32 -34.20 -11.27 23.04
C SER A 32 -34.79 -10.19 23.95
N GLU A 33 -34.42 -8.94 23.72
CA GLU A 33 -35.21 -7.80 24.18
C GLU A 33 -36.62 -7.93 23.60
N PRO A 34 -37.69 -7.65 24.37
CA PRO A 34 -39.01 -7.48 23.79
C PRO A 34 -39.00 -6.14 23.06
N ALA A 35 -38.49 -6.15 21.83
CA ALA A 35 -38.81 -5.09 20.89
C ALA A 35 -40.34 -5.08 20.78
N LEU A 36 -40.93 -3.95 21.17
CA LEU A 36 -42.31 -3.62 20.87
C LEU A 36 -42.40 -3.50 19.35
N ALA A 37 -42.52 -4.65 18.69
CA ALA A 37 -42.85 -4.73 17.29
C ALA A 37 -44.29 -4.25 17.18
N THR A 38 -44.45 -3.00 16.75
CA THR A 38 -45.65 -2.64 16.01
C THR A 38 -45.75 -3.65 14.89
N LEU A 39 -46.70 -4.58 15.06
CA LEU A 39 -47.09 -5.54 14.04
C LEU A 39 -47.55 -4.71 12.84
N THR A 40 -46.65 -4.41 11.91
CA THR A 40 -47.05 -4.09 10.55
C THR A 40 -47.71 -5.37 10.05
N THR A 41 -49.04 -5.37 10.08
CA THR A 41 -49.88 -6.46 9.61
C THR A 41 -49.38 -6.88 8.24
N ASP A 42 -48.93 -8.12 8.16
CA ASP A 42 -48.45 -8.77 6.95
C ASP A 42 -49.58 -8.74 5.92
N THR A 43 -49.44 -7.94 4.86
CA THR A 43 -50.47 -7.74 3.83
C THR A 43 -50.61 -8.94 2.88
N LEU A 44 -49.87 -10.01 3.12
CA LEU A 44 -49.86 -11.23 2.31
C LEU A 44 -50.91 -12.27 2.74
N THR A 45 -51.56 -12.12 3.91
CA THR A 45 -52.56 -13.09 4.40
C THR A 45 -53.97 -12.52 4.56
N THR A 46 -54.20 -11.24 4.24
CA THR A 46 -55.56 -10.69 4.24
C THR A 46 -56.24 -10.98 2.90
N SER A 47 -57.17 -11.92 2.88
CA SER A 47 -58.19 -12.03 1.83
C SER A 47 -59.15 -10.84 1.92
N ARG A 48 -58.68 -9.65 1.51
CA ARG A 48 -59.56 -8.51 1.28
C ARG A 48 -60.26 -8.72 -0.05
N ASP A 49 -61.58 -8.69 -0.02
CA ASP A 49 -62.42 -8.67 -1.21
C ASP A 49 -62.09 -7.44 -2.06
N THR A 50 -61.46 -7.66 -3.21
CA THR A 50 -61.02 -6.61 -4.15
C THR A 50 -62.08 -6.24 -5.19
N THR A 51 -63.35 -6.57 -4.97
CA THR A 51 -64.45 -6.28 -5.92
C THR A 51 -64.71 -4.78 -6.16
N LYS A 52 -64.00 -3.88 -5.45
CA LYS A 52 -63.93 -2.43 -5.77
C LYS A 52 -62.50 -1.93 -5.97
N ALA A 53 -61.64 -2.69 -6.63
CA ALA A 53 -60.43 -2.11 -7.22
C ALA A 53 -60.84 -1.17 -8.38
N PRO A 54 -60.29 0.06 -8.51
CA PRO A 54 -60.43 0.80 -9.74
C PRO A 54 -59.86 -0.10 -10.84
N SER A 55 -60.66 -0.39 -11.86
CA SER A 55 -60.27 -1.31 -12.92
C SER A 55 -58.87 -0.93 -13.41
N LEU A 56 -57.90 -1.84 -13.27
CA LEU A 56 -56.62 -1.76 -13.97
C LEU A 56 -56.84 -2.05 -15.46
N LEU A 57 -57.80 -1.36 -16.06
CA LEU A 57 -57.77 -1.01 -17.47
C LEU A 57 -56.70 0.08 -17.61
N ALA A 58 -55.46 -0.27 -17.29
CA ALA A 58 -54.35 0.28 -18.04
C ALA A 58 -54.69 -0.10 -19.48
N LYS A 59 -55.19 0.87 -20.25
CA LYS A 59 -55.21 0.78 -21.71
C LYS A 59 -53.79 0.36 -22.05
N LYS A 60 -53.58 -0.92 -22.37
CA LYS A 60 -52.38 -1.34 -23.06
C LYS A 60 -52.42 -0.48 -24.30
N ALA A 61 -51.59 0.57 -24.32
CA ALA A 61 -51.29 1.24 -25.56
C ALA A 61 -50.81 0.10 -26.45
N VAL A 62 -51.68 -0.32 -27.38
CA VAL A 62 -51.33 -1.28 -28.41
C VAL A 62 -50.36 -0.49 -29.29
N LEU A 63 -49.10 -0.47 -28.84
CA LEU A 63 -48.00 0.09 -29.58
C LEU A 63 -48.05 -0.61 -30.92
N THR A 64 -48.17 0.19 -31.98
CA THR A 64 -48.10 -0.35 -33.32
C THR A 64 -46.77 -1.09 -33.48
N LYS A 65 -46.75 -2.12 -34.32
CA LYS A 65 -45.54 -2.92 -34.58
C LYS A 65 -44.33 -2.06 -34.98
N GLU A 66 -44.59 -0.88 -35.54
CA GLU A 66 -43.61 0.14 -35.88
C GLU A 66 -43.04 0.88 -34.66
N GLU A 67 -43.87 1.23 -33.69
CA GLU A 67 -43.43 1.87 -32.44
C GLU A 67 -42.60 0.91 -31.57
N GLU A 68 -42.95 -0.38 -31.52
CA GLU A 68 -42.13 -1.40 -30.85
C GLU A 68 -40.77 -1.58 -31.53
N LYS A 69 -40.73 -1.54 -32.87
CA LYS A 69 -39.49 -1.63 -33.64
C LYS A 69 -38.62 -0.39 -33.42
N ALA A 70 -39.23 0.80 -33.42
CA ALA A 70 -38.55 2.05 -33.12
C ALA A 70 -38.01 2.11 -31.68
N ALA A 71 -38.76 1.58 -30.70
CA ALA A 71 -38.31 1.46 -29.31
C ALA A 71 -37.12 0.49 -29.18
N LYS A 72 -37.18 -0.68 -29.83
CA LYS A 72 -36.08 -1.66 -29.87
C LYS A 72 -34.85 -1.12 -30.59
N ASP A 73 -35.02 -0.34 -31.66
CA ASP A 73 -33.89 0.26 -32.38
C ASP A 73 -33.27 1.43 -31.60
N LYS A 74 -34.08 2.23 -30.90
CA LYS A 74 -33.59 3.23 -29.92
C LYS A 74 -32.84 2.56 -28.77
N GLU A 75 -33.35 1.46 -28.25
CA GLU A 75 -32.68 0.69 -27.19
C GLU A 75 -31.37 0.08 -27.69
N LYS A 76 -31.35 -0.54 -28.86
CA LYS A 76 -30.12 -1.04 -29.50
C LYS A 76 -29.12 0.07 -29.78
N LEU A 77 -29.57 1.26 -30.21
CA LEU A 77 -28.72 2.44 -30.40
C LEU A 77 -28.17 2.95 -29.07
N ALA A 78 -29.00 3.03 -28.03
CA ALA A 78 -28.59 3.41 -26.68
C ALA A 78 -27.57 2.42 -26.11
N GLN A 79 -27.81 1.11 -26.27
CA GLN A 79 -26.85 0.05 -25.90
C GLN A 79 -25.55 0.13 -26.72
N ARG A 80 -25.62 0.43 -28.03
CA ARG A 80 -24.45 0.64 -28.88
C ARG A 80 -23.66 1.89 -28.48
N GLN A 81 -24.33 2.97 -28.10
CA GLN A 81 -23.70 4.21 -27.63
C GLN A 81 -23.10 4.03 -26.21
N ALA A 82 -23.81 3.38 -25.29
CA ALA A 82 -23.32 3.04 -23.96
C ALA A 82 -22.10 2.08 -24.01
N LYS A 83 -22.05 1.17 -25.00
CA LYS A 83 -20.90 0.29 -25.26
C LYS A 83 -19.71 0.99 -25.90
N LYS A 84 -19.86 2.20 -26.46
CA LYS A 84 -18.72 3.05 -26.87
C LYS A 84 -18.06 3.67 -25.63
N LYS A 85 -17.64 2.85 -24.65
CA LYS A 85 -16.75 3.30 -23.56
C LYS A 85 -15.60 4.06 -24.20
N LYS A 86 -15.36 5.29 -23.72
CA LYS A 86 -14.31 6.16 -24.24
C LYS A 86 -13.00 5.37 -24.24
N LYS A 87 -12.52 5.00 -25.43
CA LYS A 87 -11.24 4.28 -25.58
C LYS A 87 -10.16 5.17 -24.96
N ASN A 88 -9.29 4.59 -24.12
CA ASN A 88 -8.20 5.29 -23.43
C ASN A 88 -8.60 6.11 -22.18
N ILE A 89 -9.53 5.61 -21.37
CA ILE A 89 -9.74 6.06 -19.99
C ILE A 89 -9.42 4.91 -19.03
N PHE A 90 -8.63 5.19 -18.00
CA PHE A 90 -8.38 4.28 -16.88
C PHE A 90 -8.53 5.06 -15.58
N LEU A 91 -9.28 4.54 -14.61
CA LEU A 91 -9.58 5.22 -13.33
C LEU A 91 -10.05 6.69 -13.49
N GLY A 92 -10.83 6.98 -14.54
CA GLY A 92 -11.32 8.34 -14.85
C GLY A 92 -10.34 9.20 -15.66
N GLU A 93 -9.06 8.84 -15.70
CA GLU A 93 -8.02 9.62 -16.37
C GLU A 93 -7.78 9.20 -17.82
N ARG A 94 -7.46 10.18 -18.67
CA ARG A 94 -7.11 9.93 -20.06
C ARG A 94 -5.70 9.40 -20.18
N ILE A 95 -5.55 8.24 -20.82
CA ILE A 95 -4.25 7.59 -20.99
C ILE A 95 -3.76 7.63 -22.44
N LYS A 96 -2.45 7.52 -22.65
CA LYS A 96 -1.81 7.33 -23.94
C LYS A 96 -0.88 6.13 -23.89
N LYS A 97 -0.89 5.33 -24.95
CA LYS A 97 -0.05 4.14 -25.08
C LYS A 97 1.40 4.54 -25.42
N GLY A 98 2.36 3.91 -24.78
CA GLY A 98 3.78 3.98 -25.07
C GLY A 98 4.40 2.59 -25.16
N PHE A 99 5.60 2.52 -25.70
CA PHE A 99 6.42 1.31 -25.66
C PHE A 99 7.90 1.65 -25.61
N THR A 100 8.67 0.76 -24.99
CA THR A 100 10.13 0.81 -24.93
C THR A 100 10.70 -0.54 -25.34
N LYS A 101 11.84 -0.50 -26.02
CA LYS A 101 12.61 -1.68 -26.40
C LYS A 101 13.98 -1.56 -25.76
N SER A 102 14.43 -2.60 -25.10
CA SER A 102 15.76 -2.64 -24.48
C SER A 102 16.43 -3.99 -24.73
N GLY A 103 17.77 -4.00 -24.67
CA GLY A 103 18.57 -5.18 -24.96
C GLY A 103 18.87 -5.39 -26.46
N PRO A 104 19.71 -6.38 -26.78
CA PRO A 104 20.12 -6.68 -28.15
C PRO A 104 18.90 -7.08 -29.00
N LYS A 105 18.96 -6.76 -30.30
CA LYS A 105 17.92 -7.16 -31.25
C LYS A 105 17.81 -8.69 -31.30
N GLY A 106 16.59 -9.20 -31.47
CA GLY A 106 16.31 -10.64 -31.55
C GLY A 106 15.52 -11.17 -30.35
N LYS A 107 15.67 -12.46 -30.04
CA LYS A 107 14.86 -13.16 -29.03
C LYS A 107 15.07 -12.63 -27.60
N ASN A 108 16.20 -12.00 -27.31
CA ASN A 108 16.49 -11.45 -25.99
C ASN A 108 16.00 -10.01 -25.80
N GLN A 109 15.47 -9.37 -26.85
CA GLN A 109 14.94 -8.01 -26.78
C GLN A 109 13.74 -7.95 -25.83
N VAL A 110 13.80 -7.04 -24.87
CA VAL A 110 12.73 -6.76 -23.92
C VAL A 110 11.85 -5.66 -24.50
N LEU A 111 10.57 -5.96 -24.68
CA LEU A 111 9.54 -5.04 -25.11
C LEU A 111 8.62 -4.73 -23.93
N GLU A 112 8.55 -3.48 -23.52
CA GLU A 112 7.61 -3.01 -22.51
C GLU A 112 6.54 -2.19 -23.21
N VAL A 113 5.28 -2.60 -23.05
CA VAL A 113 4.10 -1.89 -23.52
C VAL A 113 3.39 -1.34 -22.28
N PHE A 114 3.15 -0.03 -22.27
CA PHE A 114 2.63 0.66 -21.10
C PHE A 114 1.72 1.81 -21.50
N TYR A 115 1.04 2.36 -20.51
CA TYR A 115 0.22 3.55 -20.67
C TYR A 115 0.67 4.61 -19.67
N TYR A 116 0.51 5.87 -20.05
CA TYR A 116 0.86 7.02 -19.24
C TYR A 116 -0.24 8.08 -19.31
N LEU A 117 -0.30 8.96 -18.32
CA LEU A 117 -1.28 10.03 -18.26
C LEU A 117 -1.11 11.01 -19.43
N LYS A 118 -2.22 11.38 -20.09
CA LYS A 118 -2.22 12.42 -21.12
C LYS A 118 -1.99 13.80 -20.50
N THR A 119 -2.65 14.07 -19.38
CA THR A 119 -2.47 15.28 -18.57
C THR A 119 -1.59 14.91 -17.39
N PHE A 120 -0.50 15.63 -17.17
CA PHE A 120 0.40 15.33 -16.07
C PHE A 120 -0.33 15.55 -14.72
N GLU A 121 -0.21 14.58 -13.83
CA GLU A 121 -0.64 14.67 -12.44
C GLU A 121 0.53 14.24 -11.56
N GLN A 122 0.82 15.02 -10.52
CA GLN A 122 1.88 14.68 -9.59
C GLN A 122 1.47 13.44 -8.77
N PRO A 123 2.31 12.39 -8.70
CA PRO A 123 2.07 11.26 -7.82
C PRO A 123 1.82 11.69 -6.37
N GLY A 124 1.01 10.93 -5.64
CA GLY A 124 0.67 11.25 -4.25
C GLY A 124 1.91 11.25 -3.35
N ALA A 125 1.88 12.06 -2.29
CA ALA A 125 2.99 12.26 -1.35
C ALA A 125 3.51 10.94 -0.74
N TYR A 126 2.62 9.99 -0.49
CA TYR A 126 2.95 8.69 0.10
C TYR A 126 3.39 7.63 -0.93
N SER A 127 3.61 8.00 -2.19
CA SER A 127 4.05 7.03 -3.20
C SER A 127 5.51 6.63 -2.96
N THR A 128 5.76 5.40 -2.49
CA THR A 128 7.13 4.93 -2.21
C THR A 128 7.99 4.90 -3.46
N THR A 129 7.48 4.25 -4.52
CA THR A 129 8.16 4.12 -5.81
C THR A 129 7.24 4.60 -6.92
N VAL A 130 7.66 5.65 -7.62
CA VAL A 130 6.95 6.23 -8.75
C VAL A 130 7.62 5.81 -10.05
N TYR A 131 6.83 5.25 -10.96
CA TYR A 131 7.23 4.85 -12.30
C TYR A 131 6.79 5.90 -13.33
N TYR A 132 7.73 6.33 -14.15
CA TYR A 132 7.49 7.32 -15.20
C TYR A 132 8.29 6.99 -16.46
N PHE A 133 7.75 7.40 -17.60
CA PHE A 133 8.41 7.29 -18.89
C PHE A 133 9.04 8.62 -19.27
N ASN A 134 10.31 8.59 -19.67
CA ASN A 134 10.97 9.76 -20.25
C ASN A 134 11.05 9.59 -21.79
N PRO A 135 10.34 10.41 -22.58
CA PRO A 135 10.31 10.28 -24.04
C PRO A 135 11.67 10.50 -24.72
N ARG A 136 12.51 11.39 -24.16
CA ARG A 136 13.85 11.67 -24.72
C ARG A 136 14.77 10.47 -24.55
N LYS A 137 14.77 9.87 -23.36
CA LYS A 137 15.59 8.69 -23.04
C LYS A 137 14.96 7.37 -23.50
N ARG A 138 13.70 7.39 -23.95
CA ARG A 138 12.93 6.22 -24.42
C ARG A 138 13.01 5.04 -23.43
N LYS A 139 12.89 5.33 -22.14
CA LYS A 139 12.99 4.34 -21.05
C LYS A 139 12.06 4.70 -19.89
N ILE A 140 11.58 3.68 -19.19
CA ILE A 140 10.88 3.83 -17.91
C ILE A 140 11.91 3.97 -16.79
N PHE A 141 11.71 4.96 -15.93
CA PHE A 141 12.51 5.21 -14.75
C PHE A 141 11.65 5.05 -13.49
N ARG A 142 12.33 4.86 -12.37
CA ARG A 142 11.76 4.89 -11.04
C ARG A 142 12.29 6.11 -10.29
N ALA A 143 11.43 6.81 -9.57
CA ALA A 143 11.79 7.92 -8.72
C ALA A 143 11.07 7.82 -7.37
N ASN A 144 11.71 8.40 -6.36
CA ASN A 144 11.18 8.55 -5.00
C ASN A 144 10.99 10.04 -4.66
N THR A 145 11.01 10.91 -5.68
CA THR A 145 11.04 12.37 -5.58
C THR A 145 10.09 12.95 -6.61
N GLU A 146 9.85 14.26 -6.50
CA GLU A 146 9.06 15.03 -7.46
C GLU A 146 9.56 14.84 -8.91
N LEU A 147 8.60 14.85 -9.83
CA LEU A 147 8.85 14.59 -11.25
C LEU A 147 8.74 15.88 -12.03
N ASN A 148 9.47 15.99 -13.15
CA ASN A 148 9.39 17.18 -13.99
C ASN A 148 8.20 17.08 -14.96
N PRO A 149 7.17 17.96 -14.87
CA PRO A 149 5.98 17.88 -15.72
C PRO A 149 6.25 17.98 -17.23
N ALA A 150 7.32 18.71 -17.59
CA ALA A 150 7.67 18.95 -18.98
C ALA A 150 8.24 17.68 -19.64
N THR A 151 9.13 16.98 -18.94
CA THR A 151 9.86 15.83 -19.51
C THR A 151 9.26 14.48 -19.14
N ASP A 152 8.69 14.36 -17.95
CA ASP A 152 8.38 13.07 -17.35
C ASP A 152 6.89 12.74 -17.52
N LYS A 153 6.60 11.52 -17.95
CA LYS A 153 5.23 11.05 -18.19
C LYS A 153 4.90 9.94 -17.21
N VAL A 154 4.05 10.27 -16.24
CA VAL A 154 3.64 9.37 -15.15
C VAL A 154 2.89 8.16 -15.71
N LEU A 155 3.29 6.95 -15.31
CA LEU A 155 2.63 5.73 -15.77
C LEU A 155 1.23 5.60 -15.16
N HIS A 156 0.26 5.23 -16.00
CA HIS A 156 -1.13 5.08 -15.59
C HIS A 156 -1.86 4.22 -16.64
N GLY A 157 -2.44 3.11 -16.18
CA GLY A 157 -3.08 2.10 -17.03
C GLY A 157 -2.33 0.77 -17.09
N PRO A 158 -2.71 -0.11 -18.04
CA PRO A 158 -2.11 -1.44 -18.17
C PRO A 158 -0.61 -1.42 -18.46
N TYR A 159 0.10 -2.42 -17.99
CA TYR A 159 1.52 -2.66 -18.24
C TYR A 159 1.75 -4.10 -18.67
N LYS A 160 2.62 -4.29 -19.67
CA LYS A 160 3.03 -5.61 -20.16
C LYS A 160 4.49 -5.59 -20.58
N LYS A 161 5.29 -6.45 -19.97
CA LYS A 161 6.67 -6.72 -20.33
C LYS A 161 6.77 -8.05 -21.05
N MET A 162 7.45 -8.05 -22.18
CA MET A 162 7.64 -9.22 -23.02
C MET A 162 9.12 -9.39 -23.34
N GLN A 163 9.56 -10.63 -23.45
CA GLN A 163 10.90 -10.98 -23.91
C GLN A 163 10.79 -12.21 -24.82
N GLY A 164 11.36 -12.14 -26.02
CA GLY A 164 11.29 -13.26 -26.98
C GLY A 164 9.87 -13.66 -27.38
N GLY A 165 8.93 -12.71 -27.40
CA GLY A 165 7.52 -12.96 -27.70
C GLY A 165 6.70 -13.52 -26.53
N LYS A 166 7.35 -13.91 -25.43
CA LYS A 166 6.69 -14.40 -24.21
C LYS A 166 6.45 -13.29 -23.21
N VAL A 167 5.41 -13.43 -22.39
CA VAL A 167 5.06 -12.45 -21.36
C VAL A 167 5.90 -12.73 -20.12
N VAL A 168 6.62 -11.73 -19.62
CA VAL A 168 7.46 -11.85 -18.42
C VAL A 168 6.76 -11.22 -17.22
N GLU A 169 6.07 -10.10 -17.42
CA GLU A 169 5.39 -9.39 -16.35
C GLU A 169 4.18 -8.64 -16.90
N THR A 170 3.07 -8.64 -16.16
CA THR A 170 1.87 -7.87 -16.47
C THR A 170 1.30 -7.25 -15.22
N GLY A 171 0.73 -6.06 -15.35
CA GLY A 171 0.07 -5.40 -14.24
C GLY A 171 -0.58 -4.10 -14.65
N TYR A 172 -0.85 -3.24 -13.67
CA TYR A 172 -1.43 -1.93 -13.88
C TYR A 172 -0.67 -0.90 -13.06
N PHE A 173 -0.53 0.30 -13.61
CA PHE A 173 -0.07 1.46 -12.87
C PHE A 173 -1.26 2.40 -12.61
N ALA A 174 -1.28 3.02 -11.44
CA ALA A 174 -2.21 4.10 -11.12
C ALA A 174 -1.40 5.28 -10.59
N LYS A 175 -1.45 6.42 -11.28
CA LYS A 175 -0.76 7.67 -10.90
C LYS A 175 0.72 7.47 -10.55
N GLY A 176 1.39 6.60 -11.32
CA GLY A 176 2.80 6.30 -11.17
C GLY A 176 3.12 5.15 -10.23
N THR A 177 2.17 4.57 -9.51
CA THR A 177 2.44 3.45 -8.57
C THR A 177 1.83 2.15 -9.05
N LYS A 178 2.33 1.01 -8.56
CA LYS A 178 1.76 -0.31 -8.89
C LYS A 178 0.33 -0.42 -8.36
N HIS A 179 -0.59 -0.91 -9.17
CA HIS A 179 -1.99 -1.06 -8.81
C HIS A 179 -2.59 -2.36 -9.38
N LEU A 180 -3.69 -2.80 -8.78
CA LEU A 180 -4.40 -4.04 -9.10
C LEU A 180 -3.45 -5.24 -9.07
N ARG A 181 -3.76 -6.26 -9.86
CA ARG A 181 -3.01 -7.50 -9.92
C ARG A 181 -1.75 -7.35 -10.76
N TRP A 182 -0.64 -7.83 -10.22
CA TRP A 182 0.66 -7.98 -10.87
C TRP A 182 1.04 -9.46 -10.93
N GLU A 183 1.41 -9.90 -12.13
CA GLU A 183 1.76 -11.29 -12.43
C GLU A 183 3.14 -11.33 -13.07
N LYS A 184 3.98 -12.24 -12.58
CA LYS A 184 5.32 -12.49 -13.12
C LYS A 184 5.38 -13.92 -13.61
N PHE A 185 5.98 -14.12 -14.78
CA PHE A 185 6.07 -15.42 -15.42
C PHE A 185 7.54 -15.77 -15.67
N ASN A 186 7.83 -17.08 -15.71
CA ASN A 186 9.12 -17.60 -16.14
C ASN A 186 9.21 -17.64 -17.68
N LYS A 187 10.39 -17.98 -18.22
CA LYS A 187 10.62 -18.22 -19.65
C LYS A 187 9.72 -19.29 -20.25
N ASP A 188 9.19 -20.19 -19.42
CA ASP A 188 8.27 -21.26 -19.85
C ASP A 188 6.79 -20.86 -19.70
N ASN A 189 6.50 -19.58 -19.46
CA ASN A 189 5.16 -19.04 -19.19
C ASN A 189 4.49 -19.58 -17.92
N VAL A 190 5.25 -20.20 -17.02
CA VAL A 190 4.77 -20.61 -15.69
C VAL A 190 4.65 -19.37 -14.80
N LEU A 191 3.51 -19.20 -14.12
CA LEU A 191 3.26 -18.12 -13.18
C LEU A 191 4.15 -18.29 -11.94
N LEU A 192 5.04 -17.33 -11.68
CA LEU A 192 5.95 -17.32 -10.53
C LEU A 192 5.37 -16.58 -9.33
N SER A 193 4.73 -15.44 -9.58
CA SER A 193 4.17 -14.61 -8.51
C SER A 193 2.90 -13.93 -8.97
N LYS A 194 1.94 -13.82 -8.06
CA LYS A 194 0.69 -13.09 -8.24
C LYS A 194 0.46 -12.22 -7.02
N LEU A 195 0.62 -10.91 -7.19
CA LEU A 195 0.51 -9.92 -6.12
C LEU A 195 -0.61 -8.94 -6.45
N HIS A 196 -1.29 -8.43 -5.42
CA HIS A 196 -2.26 -7.35 -5.58
C HIS A 196 -1.71 -6.10 -4.90
N TYR A 197 -1.82 -4.97 -5.59
CA TYR A 197 -1.37 -3.67 -5.10
C TYR A 197 -2.50 -2.64 -5.11
N GLU A 198 -2.46 -1.75 -4.14
CA GLU A 198 -3.31 -0.60 -4.00
C GLU A 198 -2.44 0.65 -3.89
N MET A 199 -2.47 1.49 -4.94
CA MET A 199 -1.70 2.75 -5.02
C MET A 199 -0.20 2.63 -4.65
N GLY A 200 0.42 1.48 -4.92
CA GLY A 200 1.84 1.20 -4.68
C GLY A 200 2.11 0.26 -3.52
N PHE A 201 1.16 0.08 -2.61
CA PHE A 201 1.29 -0.81 -1.46
C PHE A 201 0.68 -2.18 -1.74
N PRO A 202 1.22 -3.28 -1.19
CA PRO A 202 0.53 -4.56 -1.24
C PRO A 202 -0.89 -4.40 -0.66
N ARG A 203 -1.88 -5.03 -1.30
CA ARG A 203 -3.28 -4.93 -0.86
C ARG A 203 -3.48 -5.42 0.57
N ASP A 204 -2.72 -6.43 0.97
CA ASP A 204 -2.82 -7.02 2.30
C ASP A 204 -1.99 -6.22 3.33
N ALA A 205 -1.29 -5.16 2.92
CA ALA A 205 -0.47 -4.36 3.82
C ALA A 205 -1.31 -3.70 4.92
N ASN A 206 -0.74 -3.67 6.13
CA ASN A 206 -1.36 -2.95 7.25
C ASN A 206 -0.92 -1.49 7.16
N VAL A 207 -1.88 -0.62 6.87
CA VAL A 207 -1.68 0.83 6.82
C VAL A 207 -2.24 1.46 8.09
N THR A 208 -1.40 2.15 8.84
CA THR A 208 -1.83 2.96 9.99
C THR A 208 -1.78 4.44 9.64
N TYR A 209 -2.61 5.24 10.30
CA TYR A 209 -2.80 6.66 10.02
C TYR A 209 -2.64 7.48 11.29
N TYR A 210 -2.25 8.74 11.13
CA TYR A 210 -2.23 9.73 12.21
C TYR A 210 -3.62 10.33 12.49
N ASP A 211 -4.48 10.38 11.47
CA ASP A 211 -5.79 11.00 11.54
C ASP A 211 -6.93 9.98 11.45
N ALA A 212 -8.08 10.33 12.05
CA ALA A 212 -9.29 9.51 11.96
C ALA A 212 -9.86 9.48 10.52
N ALA A 213 -9.55 10.49 9.70
CA ALA A 213 -9.99 10.57 8.31
C ALA A 213 -9.13 9.77 7.32
N GLN A 214 -8.09 9.07 7.79
CA GLN A 214 -7.20 8.20 7.01
C GLN A 214 -6.51 8.90 5.82
N LYS A 215 -6.18 10.19 5.97
CA LYS A 215 -5.45 10.97 4.94
C LYS A 215 -3.96 11.06 5.23
N LEU A 216 -3.55 10.96 6.49
CA LEU A 216 -2.17 11.09 6.93
C LEU A 216 -1.62 9.71 7.27
N VAL A 217 -1.00 9.06 6.29
CA VAL A 217 -0.39 7.74 6.48
C VAL A 217 0.77 7.86 7.47
N LYS A 218 0.75 7.01 8.49
CA LYS A 218 1.80 6.90 9.51
C LYS A 218 2.79 5.81 9.16
N GLU A 219 2.30 4.62 8.84
CA GLU A 219 3.15 3.46 8.63
C GLU A 219 2.47 2.49 7.69
N VAL A 220 3.26 1.86 6.82
CA VAL A 220 2.82 0.80 5.93
C VAL A 220 3.68 -0.42 6.16
N VAL A 221 3.08 -1.45 6.76
CA VAL A 221 3.71 -2.73 7.04
C VAL A 221 3.34 -3.71 5.91
N PRO A 222 4.31 -4.21 5.14
CA PRO A 222 4.04 -4.98 3.94
C PRO A 222 3.66 -6.43 4.28
N TYR A 223 2.39 -6.76 4.13
CA TYR A 223 1.94 -8.14 4.19
C TYR A 223 1.58 -8.62 2.78
N VAL A 224 1.97 -9.86 2.50
CA VAL A 224 1.67 -10.57 1.25
C VAL A 224 1.22 -11.97 1.61
N ASN A 225 -0.02 -12.33 1.29
CA ASN A 225 -0.59 -13.65 1.61
C ASN A 225 -0.44 -14.02 3.11
N GLY A 226 -0.62 -13.04 4.01
CA GLY A 226 -0.52 -13.22 5.45
C GLY A 226 0.90 -13.30 6.02
N LYS A 227 1.94 -13.16 5.19
CA LYS A 227 3.34 -13.12 5.63
C LYS A 227 3.89 -11.70 5.52
N LEU A 228 4.71 -11.30 6.48
CA LEU A 228 5.41 -10.02 6.49
C LEU A 228 6.56 -10.06 5.47
N GLU A 229 6.32 -9.48 4.30
CA GLU A 229 7.20 -9.57 3.13
C GLU A 229 6.99 -8.36 2.20
N GLY A 230 8.09 -7.68 1.84
CA GLY A 230 8.08 -6.55 0.92
C GLY A 230 8.65 -5.26 1.52
N ASP A 231 8.33 -4.12 0.91
CA ASP A 231 8.88 -2.82 1.27
C ASP A 231 8.10 -2.17 2.42
N TYR A 232 8.81 -1.84 3.50
CA TYR A 232 8.31 -1.11 4.65
C TYR A 232 8.58 0.38 4.50
N VAL A 233 7.62 1.20 4.92
CA VAL A 233 7.81 2.65 5.02
C VAL A 233 7.05 3.22 6.21
N ARG A 234 7.71 4.14 6.92
CA ARG A 234 7.12 4.97 7.97
C ARG A 234 7.24 6.43 7.58
N TYR A 235 6.20 7.19 7.85
CA TYR A 235 6.15 8.62 7.63
C TYR A 235 6.04 9.35 8.96
N GLN A 236 6.40 10.63 8.97
CA GLN A 236 6.14 11.56 10.04
C GLN A 236 4.79 12.25 9.81
N GLU A 237 4.27 12.95 10.82
CA GLU A 237 2.98 13.68 10.72
C GLU A 237 2.97 14.73 9.59
N ASN A 238 4.13 15.25 9.22
CA ASN A 238 4.29 16.18 8.10
C ASN A 238 4.29 15.52 6.71
N GLY A 239 4.07 14.19 6.64
CA GLY A 239 4.04 13.39 5.41
C GLY A 239 5.41 13.03 4.83
N GLN A 240 6.51 13.44 5.47
CA GLN A 240 7.86 13.06 5.03
C GLN A 240 8.23 11.67 5.53
N ARG A 241 9.16 10.99 4.85
CA ARG A 241 9.62 9.67 5.30
C ARG A 241 10.37 9.82 6.61
N ASP A 242 10.17 8.85 7.48
CA ASP A 242 10.89 8.68 8.72
C ASP A 242 11.81 7.46 8.62
N TRP A 243 11.27 6.34 8.11
CA TRP A 243 12.01 5.11 7.87
C TRP A 243 11.59 4.46 6.55
N ASP A 244 12.52 3.82 5.87
CA ASP A 244 12.24 2.82 4.85
C ASP A 244 13.20 1.62 4.94
N GLY A 245 12.74 0.47 4.48
CA GLY A 245 13.48 -0.78 4.48
C GLY A 245 12.65 -1.90 3.86
N SER A 246 13.10 -3.14 4.02
CA SER A 246 12.40 -4.31 3.48
C SER A 246 12.32 -5.44 4.51
N PHE A 247 11.25 -6.23 4.39
CA PHE A 247 11.07 -7.47 5.14
C PHE A 247 11.09 -8.67 4.21
N GLU A 248 11.69 -9.76 4.67
CA GLU A 248 11.64 -11.07 4.03
C GLU A 248 11.44 -12.14 5.13
N ASN A 249 10.47 -13.03 4.94
CA ASN A 249 10.12 -14.07 5.93
C ASN A 249 9.91 -13.53 7.36
N GLY A 250 9.32 -12.33 7.48
CA GLY A 250 9.07 -11.69 8.77
C GLY A 250 10.27 -11.04 9.45
N LYS A 251 11.46 -11.08 8.84
CA LYS A 251 12.67 -10.43 9.37
C LYS A 251 13.01 -9.18 8.56
N ARG A 252 13.62 -8.21 9.22
CA ARG A 252 14.21 -7.03 8.57
C ARG A 252 15.42 -7.47 7.77
N VAL A 253 15.49 -7.08 6.50
CA VAL A 253 16.59 -7.44 5.60
C VAL A 253 17.14 -6.22 4.87
N GLY A 254 18.41 -6.30 4.49
CA GLY A 254 19.10 -5.30 3.68
C GLY A 254 19.30 -3.96 4.40
N GLU A 255 19.36 -2.89 3.60
CA GLU A 255 19.57 -1.52 4.10
C GLU A 255 18.26 -0.91 4.62
N TRP A 256 18.32 -0.36 5.82
CA TRP A 256 17.25 0.40 6.46
C TRP A 256 17.68 1.84 6.65
N THR A 257 16.95 2.77 6.05
CA THR A 257 17.31 4.18 6.10
C THR A 257 16.36 4.93 7.02
N LYS A 258 16.94 5.64 8.00
CA LYS A 258 16.25 6.67 8.77
C LYS A 258 16.44 8.01 8.08
N TYR A 259 15.39 8.81 8.01
CA TYR A 259 15.43 10.15 7.44
C TYR A 259 15.38 11.23 8.51
N TRP A 260 15.88 12.40 8.15
CA TRP A 260 15.57 13.65 8.83
C TRP A 260 14.13 14.07 8.51
N GLY A 261 13.46 14.72 9.47
CA GLY A 261 12.10 15.22 9.30
C GLY A 261 11.93 16.42 8.34
N PHE A 262 12.93 16.70 7.52
CA PHE A 262 12.87 17.76 6.51
C PHE A 262 13.55 17.31 5.21
N ARG A 263 12.95 17.69 4.07
CA ARG A 263 13.46 17.51 2.70
C ARG A 263 13.79 16.05 2.33
N ASN A 264 13.21 15.06 3.03
CA ASN A 264 13.45 13.64 2.78
C ASN A 264 14.95 13.28 2.75
N ARG A 265 15.75 13.93 3.60
CA ARG A 265 17.21 13.71 3.67
C ARG A 265 17.51 12.49 4.52
N ARG A 266 18.41 11.62 4.06
CA ARG A 266 18.87 10.47 4.84
C ARG A 266 19.63 10.97 6.07
N HIS A 267 19.48 10.25 7.17
CA HIS A 267 20.20 10.50 8.42
C HIS A 267 21.10 9.30 8.73
N TYR A 268 20.52 8.13 8.93
CA TYR A 268 21.26 6.90 9.20
C TYR A 268 20.89 5.83 8.17
N VAL A 269 21.87 5.01 7.78
CA VAL A 269 21.66 3.78 7.02
C VAL A 269 22.20 2.63 7.85
N TYR A 270 21.32 1.73 8.22
CA TYR A 270 21.59 0.53 8.97
C TYR A 270 21.58 -0.69 8.04
N GLU A 271 22.40 -1.68 8.33
CA GLU A 271 22.42 -2.95 7.61
C GLU A 271 21.96 -4.08 8.53
N TYR A 272 20.98 -4.84 8.04
CA TYR A 272 20.48 -6.08 8.64
C TYR A 272 20.99 -7.28 7.84
N GLY A 273 20.53 -8.50 8.18
CA GLY A 273 20.81 -9.70 7.40
C GLY A 273 20.49 -9.52 5.91
N ALA A 274 21.27 -10.16 5.06
CA ALA A 274 21.09 -10.05 3.61
C ALA A 274 19.79 -10.71 3.15
N SER A 275 19.34 -11.74 3.88
CA SER A 275 18.13 -12.49 3.59
C SER A 275 17.32 -12.82 4.85
N GLY A 276 16.04 -13.13 4.67
CA GLY A 276 15.15 -13.59 5.75
C GLY A 276 15.56 -14.94 6.36
N TYR A 277 16.51 -15.64 5.75
CA TYR A 277 17.05 -16.92 6.22
C TYR A 277 18.23 -16.75 7.18
N ASP A 278 18.85 -15.58 7.20
CA ASP A 278 19.94 -15.28 8.11
C ASP A 278 19.46 -15.19 9.57
N PRO A 279 20.34 -15.44 10.56
CA PRO A 279 20.00 -15.21 11.96
C PRO A 279 19.55 -13.77 12.17
N GLU A 280 18.53 -13.57 13.00
CA GLU A 280 17.98 -12.24 13.22
C GLU A 280 19.00 -11.33 13.91
N VAL A 281 19.35 -10.25 13.22
CA VAL A 281 20.25 -9.22 13.75
C VAL A 281 19.41 -8.26 14.60
N THR A 282 19.47 -8.42 15.92
CA THR A 282 18.74 -7.56 16.86
C THR A 282 19.28 -6.13 16.86
N GLU A 283 20.61 -6.01 16.80
CA GLU A 283 21.33 -4.74 16.76
C GLU A 283 21.95 -4.53 15.38
N PRO A 284 21.31 -3.75 14.50
CA PRO A 284 21.82 -3.55 13.16
C PRO A 284 23.11 -2.73 13.17
N ILE A 285 23.93 -2.94 12.14
CA ILE A 285 25.20 -2.23 12.01
C ILE A 285 24.93 -0.90 11.32
N LEU A 286 25.39 0.21 11.92
CA LEU A 286 25.39 1.51 11.24
C LEU A 286 26.44 1.48 10.11
N VAL A 287 26.00 1.70 8.87
CA VAL A 287 26.89 1.72 7.70
C VAL A 287 27.18 3.14 7.27
N LYS A 288 26.17 4.02 7.24
CA LYS A 288 26.32 5.42 6.79
C LYS A 288 25.61 6.38 7.71
N GLU A 289 26.24 7.51 7.99
CA GLU A 289 25.62 8.65 8.69
C GLU A 289 25.77 9.91 7.84
N TYR A 290 24.69 10.69 7.76
CA TYR A 290 24.62 11.94 7.03
C TYR A 290 24.23 13.07 7.99
N ASN A 291 24.92 14.21 7.86
CA ASN A 291 24.55 15.39 8.63
C ASN A 291 23.25 16.03 8.11
N ARG A 292 22.79 17.08 8.82
CA ARG A 292 21.61 17.87 8.47
C ARG A 292 21.64 18.42 7.04
N ASN A 293 22.84 18.69 6.51
CA ASN A 293 23.06 19.21 5.17
C ASN A 293 23.03 18.14 4.06
N GLY A 294 22.98 16.85 4.43
CA GLY A 294 23.02 15.72 3.51
C GLY A 294 24.44 15.29 3.12
N VAL A 295 25.46 15.79 3.82
CA VAL A 295 26.85 15.37 3.63
C VAL A 295 27.11 14.08 4.41
N LEU A 296 27.76 13.11 3.77
CA LEU A 296 28.16 11.85 4.40
C LEU A 296 29.31 12.12 5.39
N VAL A 297 29.08 11.79 6.66
CA VAL A 297 30.03 12.05 7.77
C VAL A 297 30.63 10.78 8.35
N PHE A 298 30.01 9.64 8.09
CA PHE A 298 30.52 8.34 8.47
C PHE A 298 30.20 7.34 7.37
N GLU A 299 31.18 6.52 7.03
CA GLU A 299 30.98 5.31 6.25
C GLU A 299 31.83 4.20 6.86
N LYS A 300 31.17 3.12 7.29
CA LYS A 300 31.82 1.96 7.89
C LYS A 300 32.96 1.47 6.99
N ASP A 301 34.08 1.16 7.61
CA ASP A 301 35.32 0.68 6.96
C ASP A 301 35.96 1.66 5.96
N LYS A 302 35.52 2.93 5.90
CA LYS A 302 36.13 3.95 5.02
C LYS A 302 36.58 5.21 5.75
N PHE A 303 35.68 5.89 6.46
CA PHE A 303 36.02 7.11 7.19
C PHE A 303 35.03 7.43 8.29
N ASP A 304 35.54 8.12 9.32
CA ASP A 304 34.74 8.70 10.39
C ASP A 304 35.11 10.17 10.56
N LYS A 305 34.17 11.05 10.19
CA LYS A 305 34.27 12.51 10.33
C LYS A 305 33.17 13.04 11.25
N ARG A 306 32.60 12.21 12.12
CA ARG A 306 31.50 12.59 13.00
C ARG A 306 31.90 13.66 14.01
N ASP A 307 33.15 13.64 14.47
CA ASP A 307 33.67 14.61 15.44
C ASP A 307 33.97 15.98 14.83
N ALA A 308 34.12 16.05 13.50
CA ALA A 308 34.41 17.30 12.79
C ALA A 308 33.15 18.15 12.52
N VAL A 309 31.96 17.68 12.90
CA VAL A 309 30.68 18.29 12.51
C VAL A 309 30.00 18.90 13.74
N THR A 310 29.71 20.19 13.68
CA THR A 310 29.10 20.96 14.78
C THR A 310 27.59 20.78 14.93
N ASP A 311 26.94 20.17 13.94
CA ASP A 311 25.48 20.14 13.81
C ASP A 311 24.87 18.84 14.37
N ARG A 312 25.59 18.13 15.25
CA ARG A 312 25.11 16.88 15.84
C ARG A 312 23.97 17.18 16.82
N PRO A 313 22.80 16.54 16.69
CA PRO A 313 21.73 16.70 17.66
C PRO A 313 22.22 16.19 19.02
N GLY A 314 22.36 17.09 19.99
CA GLY A 314 22.82 16.78 21.36
C GLY A 314 24.21 17.30 21.74
N THR A 315 25.02 17.83 20.81
CA THR A 315 26.24 18.56 21.19
C THR A 315 25.91 20.01 21.49
N THR A 316 25.69 20.31 22.78
CA THR A 316 25.67 21.69 23.27
C THR A 316 27.04 22.31 22.99
N ARG A 317 27.08 23.47 22.31
CA ARG A 317 28.31 24.26 22.17
C ARG A 317 28.92 24.45 23.57
N PRO A 318 30.20 24.11 23.81
CA PRO A 318 30.91 24.66 24.95
C PRO A 318 30.88 26.18 24.77
N GLY A 319 30.20 26.87 25.68
CA GLY A 319 30.02 28.31 25.58
C GLY A 319 31.37 28.99 25.40
N THR A 320 31.50 29.78 24.35
CA THR A 320 32.51 30.83 24.28
C THR A 320 32.28 31.77 25.46
N ARG A 321 32.96 31.52 26.58
CA ARG A 321 33.22 32.54 27.58
C ARG A 321 34.06 33.60 26.88
N ARG A 322 33.43 34.72 26.53
CA ARG A 322 34.14 35.96 26.25
C ARG A 322 34.66 36.45 27.61
N ASN A 323 35.98 36.50 27.75
CA ASN A 323 36.64 37.31 28.77
C ASN A 323 36.57 38.79 28.36
#